data_AF-A0A8T7H1F1-F1
#
_entry.id   AF-A0A8T7H1F1-F1
#
_cell.length_a   1.000
_cell.length_b   1.000
_cell.length_c   1.000
_cell.angle_alpha   90.00
_cell.angle_beta   90.00
_cell.angle_gamma   90.00
#
_symmetry.space_group_name_H-M   'P 1'
#
loop_
_entity.id
_entity.type
_entity.pdbx_description
1 polymer ?
#
loop_
_entity_poly.entity_id
_entity_poly.type
_entity_poly.pdbx_seq_one_letter_code
_entity_poly.pdbx_strand_id
1 'polypeptide(L)'
;MPPIYVGKNSHYANRFGLYVARGRGKGVSSLGKALAIAALVCFDYHRKKTVNHRDRVVRMSRKLFEKRLNFLVLLAAKHSERLERSVSRLVEFCERHRHPPSKVIESRRALRTYHVVARYLRAVNERGEEVRREVLRWLEKSARGVVRV
;
A
#
# COMPACT_ATOMS: atom_id res chain seq x y z
N MET A 1 -18.74 -0.09 6.87
CA MET A 1 -17.61 0.58 7.53
C MET A 1 -16.60 1.05 6.47
N PRO A 2 -16.07 2.27 6.54
CA PRO A 2 -15.08 2.76 5.57
C PRO A 2 -13.79 1.92 5.58
N PRO A 3 -13.11 1.78 4.43
CA PRO A 3 -11.79 1.15 4.37
C PRO A 3 -10.73 2.05 5.05
N ILE A 4 -9.61 1.45 5.46
CA ILE A 4 -8.50 2.22 6.05
C ILE A 4 -7.83 3.10 5.00
N TYR A 5 -7.34 2.52 3.91
CA TYR A 5 -6.46 3.23 2.96
C TYR A 5 -7.13 3.70 1.66
N VAL A 6 -8.32 3.19 1.32
CA VAL A 6 -8.82 3.24 -0.06
C VAL A 6 -10.00 4.19 -0.26
N GLY A 7 -9.80 5.23 -1.07
CA GLY A 7 -10.81 6.23 -1.43
C GLY A 7 -10.82 7.48 -0.53
N LYS A 8 -11.44 8.55 -1.05
CA LYS A 8 -11.43 9.90 -0.44
C LYS A 8 -12.03 9.99 0.97
N ASN A 9 -12.94 9.07 1.33
CA ASN A 9 -13.57 9.01 2.65
C ASN A 9 -13.01 7.87 3.52
N SER A 10 -11.80 7.40 3.21
CA SER A 10 -11.13 6.38 4.02
C SER A 10 -10.61 6.96 5.32
N HIS A 11 -10.44 6.14 6.35
CA HIS A 11 -9.93 6.60 7.64
C HIS A 11 -8.55 7.27 7.52
N TYR A 12 -7.71 6.76 6.62
CA TYR A 12 -6.40 7.35 6.34
C TYR A 12 -6.51 8.72 5.64
N ALA A 13 -7.51 8.90 4.76
CA ALA A 13 -7.80 10.20 4.14
C ALA A 13 -8.23 11.23 5.19
N ASN A 14 -9.14 10.84 6.09
CA ASN A 14 -9.65 11.74 7.12
C ASN A 14 -8.56 12.22 8.08
N ARG A 15 -7.58 11.36 8.40
CA ARG A 15 -6.55 11.66 9.41
C ARG A 15 -5.25 12.20 8.85
N PHE A 16 -4.86 11.76 7.66
CA PHE A 16 -3.59 12.15 7.04
C PHE A 16 -3.75 12.86 5.71
N GLY A 17 -4.98 13.08 5.24
CA GLY A 17 -5.23 13.76 3.98
C GLY A 17 -4.89 12.92 2.74
N LEU A 18 -4.48 11.65 2.88
CA LEU A 18 -3.96 10.83 1.79
C LEU A 18 -4.82 9.57 1.60
N TYR A 19 -4.96 9.08 0.37
CA TYR A 19 -5.59 7.78 0.12
C TYR A 19 -5.09 7.12 -1.16
N VAL A 20 -5.36 5.81 -1.26
CA VAL A 20 -5.21 5.02 -2.50
C VAL A 20 -6.49 5.14 -3.31
N ALA A 21 -6.40 5.60 -4.55
CA ALA A 21 -7.54 5.71 -5.46
C ALA A 21 -8.25 4.37 -5.67
N ARG A 22 -9.59 4.39 -5.70
CA ARG A 22 -10.42 3.17 -5.82
C ARG A 22 -10.22 2.44 -7.15
N GLY A 23 -9.79 3.11 -8.22
CA GLY A 23 -9.69 2.52 -9.56
C GLY A 23 -11.01 1.92 -10.06
N ARG A 24 -10.96 1.14 -11.14
CA ARG A 24 -12.08 0.29 -11.58
C ARG A 24 -12.10 -1.00 -10.74
N GLY A 25 -13.27 -1.36 -10.20
CA GLY A 25 -13.47 -2.56 -9.36
C GLY A 25 -13.35 -2.33 -7.85
N LYS A 26 -14.14 -3.10 -7.07
CA LYS A 26 -14.08 -3.13 -5.60
C LYS A 26 -12.77 -3.79 -5.15
N GLY A 27 -12.25 -3.46 -3.95
CA GLY A 27 -11.13 -4.17 -3.34
C GLY A 27 -9.76 -4.01 -4.01
N VAL A 28 -8.89 -5.01 -3.84
CA VAL A 28 -7.55 -5.12 -4.44
C VAL A 28 -7.70 -5.79 -5.81
N SER A 29 -8.24 -5.05 -6.78
CA SER A 29 -8.54 -5.56 -8.12
C SER A 29 -7.33 -5.57 -9.07
N SER A 30 -6.18 -5.06 -8.64
CA SER A 30 -4.95 -5.05 -9.43
C SER A 30 -3.71 -5.06 -8.55
N LEU A 31 -2.61 -5.56 -9.11
CA LEU A 31 -1.29 -5.56 -8.46
C LEU A 31 -0.81 -4.15 -8.14
N GLY A 32 -1.03 -3.17 -9.04
CA GLY A 32 -0.63 -1.79 -8.80
C GLY A 32 -1.35 -1.16 -7.60
N LYS A 33 -2.64 -1.48 -7.40
CA LYS A 33 -3.39 -1.05 -6.22
C LYS A 33 -2.89 -1.76 -4.96
N ALA A 34 -2.61 -3.06 -5.03
CA ALA A 34 -2.02 -3.82 -3.93
C ALA A 34 -0.69 -3.20 -3.48
N LEU A 35 0.18 -2.87 -4.45
CA LEU A 35 1.47 -2.24 -4.23
C LEU A 35 1.36 -0.87 -3.56
N ALA A 36 0.39 -0.05 -3.98
CA ALA A 36 0.11 1.24 -3.35
C ALA A 36 -0.32 1.10 -1.89
N ILE A 37 -1.18 0.13 -1.57
CA ILE A 37 -1.61 -0.10 -0.19
C ILE A 37 -0.46 -0.68 0.64
N ALA A 38 0.28 -1.66 0.12
CA ALA A 38 1.44 -2.25 0.79
C ALA A 38 2.50 -1.18 1.09
N ALA A 39 2.76 -0.25 0.17
CA ALA A 39 3.68 0.86 0.38
C ALA A 39 3.25 1.75 1.56
N LEU A 40 1.96 2.09 1.68
CA LEU A 40 1.46 2.85 2.84
C LEU A 40 1.57 2.05 4.15
N VAL A 41 1.30 0.74 4.11
CA VAL A 41 1.43 -0.15 5.29
C VAL A 41 2.89 -0.22 5.76
N CYS A 42 3.85 -0.35 4.85
CA CYS A 42 5.28 -0.32 5.15
C CYS A 42 5.74 1.06 5.64
N PHE A 43 5.29 2.14 4.99
CA PHE A 43 5.58 3.51 5.43
C PHE A 43 5.07 3.75 6.86
N ASP A 44 3.83 3.36 7.15
CA ASP A 44 3.25 3.42 8.49
C ASP A 44 4.05 2.65 9.53
N TYR A 45 4.56 1.48 9.16
CA TYR A 45 5.42 0.66 10.01
C TYR A 45 6.79 1.30 10.25
N HIS A 46 7.33 2.01 9.26
CA HIS A 46 8.55 2.80 9.39
C HIS A 46 8.35 3.96 10.39
N ARG A 47 7.29 4.77 10.21
CA ARG A 47 6.96 5.90 11.10
C ARG A 47 6.25 5.52 12.41
N LYS A 48 6.00 4.23 12.65
CA LYS A 48 5.34 3.65 13.83
C LYS A 48 3.91 4.15 14.13
N LYS A 49 3.25 4.82 13.18
CA LYS A 49 1.88 5.36 13.35
C LYS A 49 0.99 5.04 12.15
N THR A 50 -0.28 4.78 12.42
CA THR A 50 -1.33 4.53 11.41
C THR A 50 -2.71 4.86 11.97
N VAL A 51 -3.79 4.53 11.28
CA VAL A 51 -5.17 4.75 11.70
C VAL A 51 -5.95 3.43 11.72
N ASN A 52 -6.84 3.23 12.69
CA ASN A 52 -7.68 2.05 12.81
C ASN A 52 -9.10 2.28 12.25
N HIS A 53 -9.94 1.25 12.35
CA HIS A 53 -11.34 1.29 11.89
C HIS A 53 -12.28 2.16 12.71
N ARG A 54 -11.83 2.66 13.86
CA ARG A 54 -12.55 3.66 14.68
C ARG A 54 -12.06 5.07 14.37
N ASP A 55 -11.36 5.25 13.24
CA ASP A 55 -10.77 6.50 12.82
C ASP A 55 -9.73 7.08 13.81
N ARG A 56 -9.14 6.27 14.69
CA ARG A 56 -8.15 6.74 15.67
C ARG A 56 -6.73 6.47 15.18
N VAL A 57 -5.82 7.39 15.46
CA VAL A 57 -4.39 7.16 15.27
C VAL A 57 -3.91 6.14 16.30
N VAL A 58 -3.22 5.10 15.84
CA VAL A 58 -2.70 4.01 16.65
C VAL A 58 -1.26 3.68 16.26
N ARG A 59 -0.53 3.04 17.17
CA ARG A 59 0.81 2.54 16.88
C ARG A 59 0.75 1.41 15.84
N MET A 60 1.59 1.48 14.81
CA MET A 60 1.76 0.37 13.86
C MET A 60 2.73 -0.66 14.46
N SER A 61 2.17 -1.65 15.17
CA SER A 61 2.93 -2.79 15.69
C SER A 61 3.29 -3.79 14.58
N ARG A 62 4.26 -4.68 14.83
CA ARG A 62 4.63 -5.76 13.90
C ARG A 62 3.42 -6.66 13.58
N LYS A 63 2.66 -7.06 14.59
CA LYS A 63 1.43 -7.86 14.42
C LYS A 63 0.39 -7.14 13.56
N LEU A 64 0.21 -5.83 13.75
CA LEU A 64 -0.74 -5.05 12.95
C LEU A 64 -0.25 -4.88 11.50
N PHE A 65 1.06 -4.71 11.31
CA PHE A 65 1.70 -4.62 10.00
C PHE A 65 1.49 -5.92 9.19
N GLU A 66 1.85 -7.06 9.75
CA GLU A 66 1.69 -8.39 9.12
C GLU A 66 0.20 -8.68 8.85
N LYS A 67 -0.69 -8.38 9.81
CA LYS A 67 -2.15 -8.55 9.60
C LYS A 67 -2.68 -7.71 8.43
N ARG A 68 -2.19 -6.48 8.25
CA ARG A 68 -2.64 -5.60 7.16
C ARG A 68 -2.13 -6.04 5.81
N LEU A 69 -0.89 -6.51 5.73
CA LEU A 69 -0.34 -7.06 4.51
C LEU A 69 -1.07 -8.33 4.09
N ASN A 70 -1.26 -9.29 5.02
CA ASN A 70 -1.98 -10.54 4.73
C ASN A 70 -3.44 -10.31 4.32
N PHE A 71 -4.08 -9.24 4.81
CA PHE A 71 -5.42 -8.89 4.35
C PHE A 71 -5.45 -8.52 2.85
N LEU A 72 -4.34 -8.06 2.26
CA LEU A 72 -4.27 -7.80 0.81
C LEU A 72 -4.37 -9.10 0.02
N VAL A 73 -3.77 -10.20 0.50
CA VAL A 73 -3.88 -11.53 -0.13
C VAL A 73 -5.33 -11.98 -0.15
N LEU A 74 -6.02 -11.89 1.00
CA LEU A 74 -7.44 -12.22 1.12
C LEU A 74 -8.32 -11.39 0.19
N LEU A 75 -7.99 -10.11 -0.03
CA LEU A 75 -8.71 -9.26 -0.96
C LEU A 75 -8.41 -9.61 -2.43
N ALA A 76 -7.17 -9.99 -2.75
CA ALA A 76 -6.75 -10.40 -4.09
C ALA A 76 -7.37 -11.73 -4.53
N ALA A 77 -7.49 -12.70 -3.61
CA ALA A 77 -8.12 -14.00 -3.81
C ALA A 77 -9.57 -13.89 -4.33
N LYS A 78 -10.29 -12.83 -3.94
CA LYS A 78 -11.66 -12.57 -4.40
C LYS A 78 -11.76 -12.14 -5.87
N HIS A 79 -10.63 -11.89 -6.53
CA HIS A 79 -10.60 -11.43 -7.92
C HIS A 79 -10.04 -12.50 -8.87
N SER A 80 -8.88 -13.07 -8.55
CA SER A 80 -8.33 -14.23 -9.29
C SER A 80 -7.18 -14.86 -8.53
N GLU A 81 -7.00 -16.16 -8.72
CA GLU A 81 -5.87 -16.93 -8.19
C GLU A 81 -4.51 -16.39 -8.69
N ARG A 82 -4.46 -15.89 -9.93
CA ARG A 82 -3.26 -15.24 -10.46
C ARG A 82 -2.88 -14.00 -9.67
N LEU A 83 -3.86 -13.11 -9.42
CA LEU A 83 -3.62 -11.89 -8.67
C LEU A 83 -3.25 -12.20 -7.22
N GLU A 84 -3.91 -13.18 -6.61
CA GLU A 84 -3.58 -13.68 -5.28
C GLU A 84 -2.10 -14.08 -5.20
N ARG A 85 -1.62 -14.96 -6.09
CA ARG A 85 -0.22 -15.39 -6.13
C ARG A 85 0.76 -14.23 -6.25
N SER A 86 0.48 -13.29 -7.15
CA SER A 86 1.29 -12.07 -7.32
C SER A 86 1.31 -11.20 -6.07
N VAL A 87 0.17 -11.04 -5.40
CA VAL A 87 0.05 -10.26 -4.15
C VAL A 87 0.70 -10.97 -2.97
N SER A 88 0.62 -12.30 -2.88
CA SER A 88 1.31 -13.09 -1.85
C SER A 88 2.82 -12.90 -1.90
N ARG A 89 3.43 -12.96 -3.09
CA ARG A 89 4.87 -12.70 -3.26
C ARG A 89 5.27 -11.28 -2.86
N LEU A 90 4.42 -10.30 -3.19
CA LEU A 90 4.62 -8.92 -2.76
C LEU A 90 4.56 -8.80 -1.23
N VAL A 91 3.56 -9.43 -0.61
CA VAL A 91 3.36 -9.41 0.84
C VAL A 91 4.53 -10.08 1.55
N GLU A 92 4.96 -11.26 1.11
CA GLU A 92 6.12 -11.97 1.67
C GLU A 92 7.38 -11.09 1.61
N PHE A 93 7.63 -10.42 0.48
CA PHE A 93 8.74 -9.48 0.37
C PHE A 93 8.63 -8.34 1.38
N CYS A 94 7.45 -7.71 1.48
CA CYS A 94 7.21 -6.61 2.41
C CYS A 94 7.35 -7.07 3.87
N GLU A 95 6.92 -8.28 4.20
CA GLU A 95 7.07 -8.84 5.54
C GLU A 95 8.54 -9.12 5.87
N ARG A 96 9.30 -9.71 4.94
CA ARG A 96 10.71 -10.00 5.16
C ARG A 96 11.56 -8.74 5.29
N HIS A 97 11.35 -7.77 4.40
CA HIS A 97 12.22 -6.59 4.29
C HIS A 97 11.68 -5.35 5.00
N ARG A 98 10.42 -5.39 5.46
CA ARG A 98 9.70 -4.26 6.08
C ARG A 98 9.66 -3.02 5.19
N HIS A 99 9.79 -3.23 3.88
CA HIS A 99 9.80 -2.23 2.82
C HIS A 99 9.22 -2.86 1.54
N PRO A 100 8.46 -2.13 0.69
CA PRO A 100 8.06 -2.66 -0.62
C PRO A 100 9.27 -2.88 -1.55
N PRO A 101 9.16 -3.73 -2.56
CA PRO A 101 10.25 -3.87 -3.52
C PRO A 101 10.48 -2.58 -4.30
N SER A 102 11.70 -2.33 -4.76
CA SER A 102 11.99 -1.16 -5.62
C SER A 102 11.35 -1.27 -7.01
N LYS A 103 11.22 -2.51 -7.51
CA LYS A 103 10.62 -2.85 -8.79
C LYS A 103 9.76 -4.10 -8.67
N VAL A 104 8.68 -4.12 -9.44
CA VAL A 104 7.80 -5.27 -9.61
C VAL A 104 7.82 -5.65 -11.08
N ILE A 105 8.08 -6.93 -11.38
CA ILE A 105 8.09 -7.44 -12.76
C ILE A 105 6.77 -8.17 -13.00
N GLU A 106 5.93 -7.61 -13.88
CA GLU A 106 4.65 -8.19 -14.29
C GLU A 106 4.70 -8.46 -15.80
N SER A 107 4.47 -9.70 -16.22
CA SER A 107 4.39 -10.09 -17.65
C SER A 107 5.55 -9.55 -18.50
N ARG A 108 6.80 -9.71 -18.01
CA ARG A 108 8.07 -9.21 -18.61
C ARG A 108 8.32 -7.70 -18.55
N ARG A 109 7.40 -6.89 -18.01
CA ARG A 109 7.60 -5.45 -17.80
C ARG A 109 8.07 -5.16 -16.38
N ALA A 110 9.21 -4.50 -16.24
CA ALA A 110 9.66 -3.98 -14.95
C ALA A 110 8.98 -2.63 -14.65
N LEU A 111 8.21 -2.58 -13.57
CA LEU A 111 7.55 -1.36 -13.09
C LEU A 111 8.26 -0.87 -11.83
N ARG A 112 8.70 0.40 -11.82
CA ARG A 112 9.25 1.02 -10.62
C ARG A 112 8.11 1.26 -9.63
N THR A 113 8.28 0.78 -8.39
CA THR A 113 7.27 0.92 -7.34
C THR A 113 6.88 2.38 -7.12
N TYR A 114 7.86 3.28 -7.11
CA TYR A 114 7.63 4.71 -7.03
C TYR A 114 6.59 5.20 -8.06
N HIS A 115 6.79 4.92 -9.35
CA HIS A 115 5.88 5.37 -10.42
C HIS A 115 4.49 4.75 -10.27
N VAL A 116 4.41 3.47 -9.89
CA VAL A 116 3.12 2.81 -9.67
C VAL A 116 2.39 3.47 -8.50
N VAL A 117 3.04 3.59 -7.35
CA VAL A 117 2.44 4.17 -6.14
C VAL A 117 2.00 5.61 -6.38
N ALA A 118 2.84 6.45 -7.02
CA ALA A 118 2.52 7.84 -7.35
C ALA A 118 1.22 7.97 -8.18
N ARG A 119 0.95 7.01 -9.09
CA ARG A 119 -0.27 6.99 -9.89
C ARG A 119 -1.53 6.71 -9.08
N TYR A 120 -1.42 5.99 -7.96
CA TYR A 120 -2.56 5.59 -7.12
C TYR A 120 -2.78 6.51 -5.92
N LEU A 121 -1.75 7.20 -5.43
CA LEU A 121 -1.90 8.11 -4.29
C LEU A 121 -2.59 9.42 -4.69
N ARG A 122 -3.54 9.84 -3.86
CA ARG A 122 -4.28 11.09 -4.01
C ARG A 122 -4.40 11.77 -2.65
N ALA A 123 -4.19 13.08 -2.62
CA ALA A 123 -4.45 13.89 -1.44
C ALA A 123 -5.84 14.54 -1.51
N VAL A 124 -6.39 14.87 -0.35
CA VAL A 124 -7.63 15.67 -0.22
C VAL A 124 -7.40 17.07 0.33
N ASN A 125 -6.19 17.36 0.82
CA ASN A 125 -5.77 18.65 1.37
C ASN A 125 -4.23 18.78 1.35
N GLU A 126 -3.71 19.94 1.75
CA GLU A 126 -2.26 20.26 1.76
C GLU A 126 -1.46 19.29 2.63
N ARG A 127 -1.95 18.97 3.82
CA ARG A 127 -1.38 17.95 4.70
C ARG A 127 -1.26 16.59 3.98
N GLY A 128 -2.26 16.23 3.20
CA GLY A 128 -2.23 15.03 2.37
C GLY A 128 -1.13 15.05 1.32
N GLU A 129 -0.89 16.21 0.68
CA GLU A 129 0.21 16.38 -0.29
C GLU A 129 1.58 16.35 0.38
N GLU A 130 1.72 16.84 1.61
CA GLU A 130 2.93 16.68 2.41
C GLU A 130 3.21 15.21 2.69
N VAL A 131 2.23 14.47 3.22
CA VAL A 131 2.37 13.03 3.48
C VAL A 131 2.64 12.27 2.19
N ARG A 132 2.01 12.65 1.07
CA ARG A 132 2.28 12.08 -0.25
C ARG A 132 3.75 12.27 -0.63
N ARG A 133 4.30 13.49 -0.51
CA ARG A 133 5.71 13.79 -0.79
C ARG A 133 6.65 13.03 0.14
N GLU A 134 6.30 12.85 1.40
CA GLU A 134 7.08 12.02 2.33
C GLU A 134 7.13 10.55 1.88
N VAL A 135 5.98 9.95 1.58
CA VAL A 135 5.91 8.56 1.12
C VAL A 135 6.73 8.37 -0.16
N LEU A 136 6.58 9.29 -1.11
CA LEU A 136 7.26 9.23 -2.41
C LEU A 136 8.79 9.38 -2.26
N ARG A 137 9.26 10.35 -1.47
CA ARG A 137 10.69 10.51 -1.15
C ARG A 137 11.25 9.29 -0.40
N TRP A 138 10.47 8.71 0.51
CA TRP A 138 10.85 7.49 1.22
C TRP A 138 11.02 6.30 0.28
N LEU A 139 10.12 6.14 -0.70
CA LEU A 139 10.21 5.09 -1.72
C LEU A 139 11.41 5.25 -2.65
N GLU A 140 11.77 6.49 -3.03
CA GLU A 140 12.95 6.75 -3.88
C GLU A 140 14.24 6.38 -3.17
N LYS A 141 14.36 6.71 -1.88
CA LYS A 141 15.56 6.41 -1.08
C LYS A 141 15.69 4.94 -0.73
N SER A 142 14.57 4.22 -0.68
CA SER A 142 14.53 2.83 -0.25
C SER A 142 14.75 1.87 -1.42
N ALA A 143 15.93 1.92 -2.01
CA ALA A 143 16.34 1.08 -3.12
C ALA A 143 16.77 -0.32 -2.64
N ARG A 144 15.82 -1.22 -2.36
CA ARG A 144 16.16 -2.64 -2.13
C ARG A 144 15.18 -3.60 -2.82
N GLY A 145 15.75 -4.53 -3.59
CA GLY A 145 15.10 -5.73 -4.11
C GLY A 145 14.14 -5.56 -5.30
N VAL A 146 14.00 -6.63 -6.06
CA VAL A 146 13.09 -6.79 -7.19
C VAL A 146 12.22 -8.01 -6.91
N VAL A 147 10.91 -7.87 -7.08
CA VAL A 147 9.98 -9.02 -6.99
C VAL A 147 9.47 -9.35 -8.38
N ARG A 148 9.56 -10.62 -8.74
CA ARG A 148 8.89 -11.19 -9.92
C ARG A 148 7.53 -11.71 -9.46
N VAL A 149 6.47 -11.14 -9.99
CA VAL A 149 5.09 -11.44 -9.58
C VAL A 149 4.30 -12.12 -10.67
#